data_AF-A0A1Q7U0N8-F1
#
_entry.id   AF-A0A1Q7U0N8-F1
#
_cell.length_a   1.000
_cell.length_b   1.000
_cell.length_c   1.000
_cell.angle_alpha   90.00
_cell.angle_beta   90.00
_cell.angle_gamma   90.00
#
_symmetry.space_group_name_H-M   'P 1'
#
loop_
_entity.id
_entity.type
_entity.pdbx_description
1 polymer ?
#
loop_
_entity_poly.entity_id
_entity_poly.type
_entity_poly.pdbx_seq_one_letter_code
_entity_poly.pdbx_strand_id
1 'polypeptide(L)'
;MVPAAVIWLDALPFRANGKVDRDALPPPQFDVPVARVYVAPRDPYEQRLSDLWSDVLGLDRVGVEDNFFELGGDSIKAIQVAARARTDGMPVTPRLLFQHQTIAELALAVASAGDPIEPVPVDEPSDSGLEMTAAQIAELSSRVEFEVS
;
A
#
# COMPACT_ATOMS: atom_id res chain seq x y z
N MET A 1 -2.53 -7.98 9.20
CA MET A 1 -3.74 -8.82 9.03
C MET A 1 -4.82 -8.23 9.93
N VAL A 2 -5.93 -7.75 9.37
CA VAL A 2 -7.04 -7.11 10.12
C VAL A 2 -8.30 -7.96 9.88
N PRO A 3 -9.07 -8.31 10.92
CA PRO A 3 -10.26 -9.14 10.78
C PRO A 3 -11.40 -8.37 10.09
N ALA A 4 -12.17 -9.06 9.25
CA ALA A 4 -13.31 -8.47 8.53
C ALA A 4 -14.52 -8.15 9.43
N ALA A 5 -14.60 -8.75 10.63
CA ALA A 5 -15.65 -8.47 11.60
C ALA A 5 -15.14 -8.75 13.02
N VAL A 6 -15.58 -7.94 13.99
CA VAL A 6 -15.35 -8.13 15.42
C VAL A 6 -16.70 -8.06 16.13
N ILE A 7 -17.03 -9.10 16.89
CA ILE A 7 -18.32 -9.22 17.58
C ILE A 7 -18.04 -9.20 19.09
N TRP A 8 -18.74 -8.31 19.79
CA TRP A 8 -18.73 -8.30 21.25
C TRP A 8 -19.72 -9.33 21.79
N LEU A 9 -19.26 -10.17 22.71
CA LEU A 9 -20.05 -11.18 23.39
C LEU A 9 -19.88 -10.98 24.89
N ASP A 10 -20.98 -11.05 25.64
CA ASP A 10 -20.91 -10.98 27.12
C ASP A 10 -20.20 -12.21 27.70
N ALA A 11 -20.30 -13.36 27.03
CA ALA A 11 -19.61 -14.59 27.39
C ALA A 11 -19.34 -15.47 26.16
N LEU A 12 -18.22 -16.21 26.18
CA LEU A 12 -17.92 -17.21 25.16
C LEU A 12 -18.73 -18.49 25.42
N PRO A 13 -19.32 -19.12 24.39
CA PRO A 13 -19.96 -20.42 24.53
C PRO A 13 -18.89 -21.49 24.70
N PHE A 14 -19.10 -22.41 25.65
CA PHE A 14 -18.20 -23.54 25.92
C PHE A 14 -18.96 -24.87 25.83
N ARG A 15 -18.28 -25.91 25.33
CA ARG A 15 -18.73 -27.30 25.39
C ARG A 15 -18.55 -27.86 26.80
N ALA A 16 -19.17 -29.00 27.08
CA ALA A 16 -19.06 -29.69 28.38
C ALA A 16 -17.62 -30.03 28.80
N ASN A 17 -16.67 -30.07 27.86
CA ASN A 17 -15.24 -30.28 28.11
C ASN A 17 -14.45 -28.98 28.31
N GLY A 18 -15.11 -27.82 28.43
CA GLY A 18 -14.48 -26.52 28.66
C GLY A 18 -13.84 -25.87 27.43
N LYS A 19 -13.95 -26.47 26.23
CA LYS A 19 -13.48 -25.84 24.98
C LYS A 19 -14.53 -24.91 24.40
N VAL A 20 -14.11 -23.81 23.76
CA VAL A 20 -15.01 -22.89 23.08
C VAL A 20 -15.82 -23.64 22.01
N ASP A 21 -17.14 -23.46 22.04
CA ASP A 21 -18.03 -24.04 21.06
C ASP A 21 -18.17 -23.11 19.85
N ARG A 22 -17.33 -23.32 18.84
CA ARG A 22 -17.27 -22.44 17.66
C ARG A 22 -18.55 -22.47 16.83
N ASP A 23 -19.30 -23.58 16.89
CA ASP A 23 -20.56 -23.76 16.17
C ASP A 23 -21.71 -22.98 16.81
N ALA A 24 -21.58 -22.62 18.10
CA ALA A 24 -22.55 -21.82 18.84
C ALA A 24 -22.25 -20.31 18.81
N LEU A 25 -21.16 -19.89 18.15
CA LEU A 25 -20.85 -18.46 17.99
C LEU A 25 -21.87 -17.83 17.03
N PRO A 26 -22.41 -16.64 17.36
CA PRO A 26 -23.29 -15.93 16.43
C PRO A 26 -22.56 -15.66 15.11
N PRO A 27 -23.24 -15.83 13.96
CA PRO A 27 -22.66 -15.46 12.69
C PRO A 27 -22.43 -13.94 12.66
N PRO A 28 -21.32 -13.46 12.07
CA PRO A 28 -21.13 -12.04 11.82
C PRO A 28 -22.26 -11.51 10.94
N GLN A 29 -22.93 -10.47 11.42
CA GLN A 29 -23.88 -9.71 10.61
C GLN A 29 -23.05 -8.76 9.74
N PHE A 30 -22.88 -9.13 8.48
CA PHE A 30 -22.42 -8.19 7.48
C PHE A 30 -23.64 -7.39 7.04
N ASP A 31 -23.74 -6.13 7.46
CA ASP A 31 -24.75 -5.25 6.91
C ASP A 31 -24.63 -5.30 5.39
N VAL A 32 -25.73 -5.60 4.71
CA VAL A 32 -25.78 -5.55 3.24
C VAL A 32 -25.36 -4.14 2.88
N PRO A 33 -24.31 -3.94 2.04
CA PRO A 33 -23.87 -2.61 1.70
C PRO A 33 -25.08 -1.86 1.18
N VAL A 34 -25.52 -0.82 1.89
CA VAL A 34 -26.47 0.15 1.35
C VAL A 34 -25.88 0.52 0.00
N ALA A 35 -26.62 0.27 -1.09
CA ALA A 35 -26.12 0.48 -2.44
C ALA A 35 -25.44 1.84 -2.48
N ARG A 36 -24.11 1.84 -2.53
CA ARG A 36 -23.32 3.06 -2.35
C ARG A 36 -23.75 4.00 -3.45
N VAL A 37 -24.25 5.16 -3.05
CA VAL A 37 -24.68 6.18 -4.00
C VAL A 37 -23.43 6.61 -4.73
N TYR A 38 -23.33 6.23 -6.00
CA TYR A 38 -22.22 6.67 -6.81
C TYR A 38 -22.25 8.18 -6.93
N VAL A 39 -21.13 8.79 -6.58
CA VAL A 39 -20.88 10.22 -6.77
C VAL A 39 -19.82 10.35 -7.85
N ALA A 40 -20.18 11.00 -8.95
CA ALA A 40 -19.27 11.24 -10.07
C ALA A 40 -18.15 12.23 -9.70
N PRO A 41 -16.98 12.13 -10.34
CA PRO A 41 -15.93 13.14 -10.24
C PRO A 41 -16.43 14.53 -10.62
N ARG A 42 -16.01 15.53 -9.84
CA ARG A 42 -16.44 16.93 -9.94
C ARG A 42 -15.47 17.77 -10.76
N ASP A 43 -14.21 17.36 -10.82
CA ASP A 43 -13.14 18.06 -11.53
C ASP A 43 -12.18 17.09 -12.23
N PRO A 44 -11.28 17.58 -13.10
CA PRO A 44 -10.33 16.73 -13.83
C PRO A 44 -9.34 15.97 -12.93
N TYR A 45 -9.07 16.47 -11.73
CA TYR A 45 -8.14 15.84 -10.80
C TYR A 45 -8.79 14.62 -10.14
N GLU A 46 -10.03 14.78 -9.63
CA GLU A 46 -10.85 13.67 -9.15
C GLU A 46 -11.09 12.64 -10.26
N GLN A 47 -11.32 13.07 -11.50
CA GLN A 47 -11.51 12.16 -12.64
C GLN A 47 -10.26 11.31 -12.86
N ARG A 48 -9.07 11.93 -12.85
CA ARG A 48 -7.83 11.19 -13.07
C ARG A 48 -7.56 10.18 -11.95
N LEU A 49 -7.86 10.52 -10.71
CA LEU A 49 -7.76 9.58 -9.58
C LEU A 49 -8.77 8.45 -9.70
N SER A 50 -10.01 8.73 -10.09
CA SER A 50 -11.05 7.73 -10.34
C SER A 50 -10.62 6.72 -11.40
N ASP A 51 -10.03 7.19 -12.50
CA ASP A 51 -9.53 6.33 -13.57
C ASP A 51 -8.39 5.43 -13.07
N LEU A 52 -7.41 6.00 -12.36
CA LEU A 52 -6.30 5.25 -11.77
C LEU A 52 -6.76 4.18 -10.78
N TRP A 53 -7.75 4.51 -9.94
CA TRP A 53 -8.31 3.56 -8.97
C TRP A 53 -9.05 2.43 -9.69
N SER A 54 -9.87 2.77 -10.68
CA SER A 54 -10.59 1.80 -11.51
C SER A 54 -9.61 0.81 -12.16
N ASP A 55 -8.53 1.31 -12.75
CA ASP A 55 -7.49 0.48 -13.39
C ASP A 55 -6.75 -0.44 -12.41
N VAL A 56 -6.42 0.05 -11.21
CA VAL A 56 -5.63 -0.73 -10.21
C VAL A 56 -6.51 -1.73 -9.44
N LEU A 57 -7.77 -1.37 -9.20
CA LEU A 57 -8.74 -2.21 -8.51
C LEU A 57 -9.41 -3.20 -9.48
N GLY A 58 -9.37 -2.95 -10.79
CA GLY A 58 -10.03 -3.76 -11.81
C GLY A 58 -11.55 -3.60 -11.79
N LEU A 59 -12.02 -2.37 -11.58
CA LEU A 59 -13.43 -2.00 -11.50
C LEU A 59 -13.83 -1.17 -12.72
N ASP A 60 -15.08 -1.29 -13.17
CA ASP A 60 -15.58 -0.51 -14.31
C ASP A 60 -15.64 1.00 -14.01
N ARG A 61 -15.91 1.34 -12.75
CA ARG A 61 -16.02 2.71 -12.26
C ARG A 61 -15.80 2.77 -10.76
N VAL A 62 -15.27 3.91 -10.32
CA VAL A 62 -15.09 4.27 -8.91
C VAL A 62 -15.71 5.63 -8.68
N GLY A 63 -16.54 5.78 -7.65
CA GLY A 63 -17.10 7.05 -7.22
C GLY A 63 -16.15 7.80 -6.29
N VAL A 64 -16.29 9.12 -6.20
CA VAL A 64 -15.34 9.94 -5.41
C VAL A 64 -15.47 9.77 -3.90
N GLU A 65 -16.61 9.26 -3.44
CA GLU A 65 -16.89 8.95 -2.03
C GLU A 65 -16.67 7.45 -1.72
N ASP A 66 -16.24 6.64 -2.70
CA ASP A 66 -15.95 5.24 -2.44
C ASP A 66 -14.65 5.09 -1.66
N ASN A 67 -14.68 4.27 -0.61
CA ASN A 67 -13.51 3.97 0.19
C ASN A 67 -12.60 2.95 -0.53
N PHE A 68 -11.33 3.32 -0.74
CA PHE A 68 -10.33 2.51 -1.42
C PHE A 68 -10.22 1.08 -0.88
N PHE A 69 -10.16 0.94 0.44
CA PHE A 69 -9.92 -0.35 1.09
C PHE A 69 -11.18 -1.22 1.11
N GLU A 70 -12.35 -0.59 1.18
CA GLU A 70 -13.62 -1.31 1.04
C GLU A 70 -13.88 -1.79 -0.39
N LEU A 71 -13.24 -1.17 -1.39
CA LEU A 71 -13.26 -1.61 -2.79
C LEU A 71 -12.26 -2.76 -3.07
N GLY A 72 -11.59 -3.29 -2.05
CA GLY A 72 -10.56 -4.33 -2.21
C GLY A 72 -9.15 -3.77 -2.43
N GLY A 73 -8.94 -2.49 -2.12
CA GLY A 73 -7.62 -1.88 -2.02
C GLY A 73 -6.79 -2.48 -0.88
N ASP A 74 -5.48 -2.62 -1.13
CA ASP A 74 -4.50 -3.04 -0.13
C ASP A 74 -3.25 -2.15 -0.21
N SER A 75 -2.22 -2.46 0.58
CA SER A 75 -0.98 -1.69 0.59
C SER A 75 -0.23 -1.72 -0.75
N ILE A 76 -0.26 -2.84 -1.48
CA ILE A 76 0.41 -2.96 -2.78
C ILE A 76 -0.31 -2.09 -3.80
N LYS A 77 -1.65 -2.16 -3.82
CA LYS A 77 -2.48 -1.33 -4.70
C LYS A 77 -2.34 0.16 -4.38
N ALA A 78 -2.28 0.53 -3.10
CA ALA A 78 -2.05 1.91 -2.67
C ALA A 78 -0.68 2.43 -3.18
N ILE A 79 0.37 1.61 -3.10
CA ILE A 79 1.69 1.96 -3.64
C ILE A 79 1.64 2.11 -5.17
N GLN A 80 0.94 1.21 -5.87
CA GLN A 80 0.78 1.30 -7.33
C GLN A 80 0.04 2.56 -7.77
N VAL A 81 -1.06 2.91 -7.08
CA VAL A 81 -1.81 4.15 -7.31
C VAL A 81 -0.90 5.36 -7.09
N ALA A 82 -0.21 5.42 -5.95
CA ALA A 82 0.68 6.55 -5.64
C ALA A 82 1.81 6.70 -6.66
N ALA A 83 2.43 5.60 -7.11
CA ALA A 83 3.48 5.63 -8.12
C ALA A 83 2.97 6.17 -9.46
N ARG A 84 1.81 5.69 -9.94
CA ARG A 84 1.20 6.14 -11.20
C ARG A 84 0.73 7.59 -11.11
N ALA A 85 0.11 7.98 -10.00
CA ALA A 85 -0.32 9.35 -9.76
C ALA A 85 0.85 10.33 -9.79
N ARG A 86 2.01 9.96 -9.22
CA ARG A 86 3.23 10.78 -9.29
C ARG A 86 3.75 10.94 -10.72
N THR A 87 3.65 9.90 -11.56
CA THR A 87 3.98 10.00 -13.00
C THR A 87 3.07 11.00 -13.72
N ASP A 88 1.82 11.12 -13.30
CA ASP A 88 0.85 12.10 -13.82
C ASP A 88 1.01 13.50 -13.19
N GLY A 89 2.05 13.74 -12.39
CA GLY A 89 2.30 15.02 -11.72
C GLY A 89 1.43 15.27 -10.49
N MET A 90 0.71 14.26 -10.00
CA MET A 90 -0.10 14.35 -8.79
C MET A 90 0.73 13.90 -7.57
N PRO A 91 0.95 14.74 -6.55
CA PRO A 91 1.80 14.41 -5.39
C PRO A 91 1.07 13.52 -4.37
N VAL A 92 0.46 12.43 -4.83
CA VAL A 92 -0.18 11.42 -3.99
C VAL A 92 0.88 10.53 -3.38
N THR A 93 0.73 10.23 -2.08
CA THR A 93 1.55 9.23 -1.39
C THR A 93 0.71 8.14 -0.79
N PRO A 94 1.29 6.94 -0.54
CA PRO A 94 0.60 5.89 0.20
C PRO A 94 0.08 6.40 1.55
N ARG A 95 0.89 7.23 2.24
CA ARG A 95 0.50 7.83 3.52
C ARG A 95 -0.78 8.67 3.40
N LEU A 96 -0.85 9.56 2.40
CA LEU A 96 -2.05 10.37 2.16
C LEU A 96 -3.26 9.50 1.85
N LEU A 97 -3.12 8.47 1.02
CA LEU A 97 -4.23 7.56 0.67
C LEU A 97 -4.73 6.76 1.89
N PHE A 98 -3.85 6.34 2.79
CA PHE A 98 -4.25 5.70 4.05
C PHE A 98 -5.00 6.64 5.00
N GLN A 99 -4.67 7.93 4.98
CA GLN A 99 -5.29 8.96 5.81
C GLN A 99 -6.60 9.50 5.20
N HIS A 100 -6.68 9.54 3.88
CA HIS A 100 -7.77 10.08 3.08
C HIS A 100 -8.22 9.00 2.10
N GLN A 101 -9.21 8.23 2.53
CA GLN A 101 -9.51 6.92 1.95
C GLN A 101 -10.49 7.00 0.78
N THR A 102 -11.01 8.19 0.49
CA THR A 102 -11.83 8.50 -0.68
C THR A 102 -11.09 9.47 -1.61
N ILE A 103 -11.49 9.50 -2.88
CA ILE A 103 -10.88 10.40 -3.86
C ILE A 103 -11.15 11.87 -3.49
N ALA A 104 -12.36 12.18 -3.01
CA ALA A 104 -12.73 13.52 -2.59
C ALA A 104 -11.83 14.04 -1.45
N GLU A 105 -11.61 13.22 -0.42
CA GLU A 105 -10.72 13.56 0.68
C GLU A 105 -9.27 13.68 0.23
N LEU A 106 -8.81 12.76 -0.62
CA LEU A 106 -7.43 12.73 -1.11
C LEU A 106 -7.11 13.95 -1.97
N ALA A 107 -8.03 14.34 -2.85
CA ALA A 107 -7.89 15.54 -3.69
C ALA A 107 -7.76 16.82 -2.85
N LEU A 108 -8.60 16.96 -1.81
CA LEU A 108 -8.52 18.09 -0.87
C LEU A 108 -7.22 18.10 -0.07
N ALA A 109 -6.78 16.93 0.39
CA ALA A 109 -5.54 16.80 1.15
C ALA A 109 -4.32 17.18 0.31
N VAL A 110 -4.26 16.73 -0.94
CA VAL A 110 -3.18 17.09 -1.86
C VAL A 110 -3.17 18.58 -2.18
N ALA A 111 -4.35 19.18 -2.41
CA ALA A 111 -4.44 20.63 -2.65
C ALA A 111 -3.96 21.46 -1.45
N SER A 112 -4.13 20.93 -0.23
CA SER A 112 -3.71 21.59 1.02
C SER A 112 -2.24 21.33 1.36
N ALA A 113 -1.73 20.16 1.01
CA ALA A 113 -0.38 19.70 1.34
C ALA A 113 0.64 20.11 0.26
N GLY A 114 0.62 21.38 -0.18
CA GLY A 114 1.51 21.95 -1.20
C GLY A 114 3.01 21.97 -0.87
N ASP A 115 3.51 20.97 -0.13
CA ASP A 115 4.91 20.76 0.19
C ASP A 115 5.45 19.57 -0.63
N PRO A 116 6.44 19.78 -1.52
CA PRO A 116 7.04 18.71 -2.30
C PRO A 116 7.71 17.72 -1.34
N ILE A 117 7.27 16.47 -1.39
CA ILE A 117 8.05 15.38 -0.80
C ILE A 117 9.27 15.22 -1.71
N GLU A 118 10.41 15.73 -1.24
CA GLU A 118 11.71 15.45 -1.84
C GLU A 118 11.81 13.94 -2.08
N PRO A 119 12.15 13.50 -3.29
CA PRO A 119 12.31 12.08 -3.56
C PRO A 119 13.36 11.55 -2.57
N VAL A 120 12.93 10.66 -1.67
CA VAL A 120 13.86 9.82 -0.92
C VAL A 120 14.73 9.15 -1.97
N PRO A 121 16.07 9.38 -1.98
CA PRO A 121 16.94 8.68 -2.89
C PRO A 121 16.65 7.19 -2.72
N VAL A 122 16.21 6.57 -3.81
CA VAL A 122 16.28 5.12 -3.90
C VAL A 122 17.76 4.86 -3.76
N ASP A 123 18.19 4.25 -2.65
CA ASP A 123 19.51 3.66 -2.59
C ASP A 123 19.55 2.71 -3.78
N GLU A 124 20.18 3.16 -4.87
CA GLU A 124 20.72 2.22 -5.85
C GLU A 124 21.51 1.21 -5.03
N PRO A 125 21.34 -0.10 -5.24
CA PRO A 125 22.24 -1.06 -4.62
C PRO A 125 23.64 -0.60 -5.00
N SER A 126 24.37 -0.10 -4.00
CA SER A 126 25.75 0.32 -4.13
C SER A 126 26.53 -0.88 -4.62
N ASP A 127 26.70 -0.98 -5.93
CA ASP A 127 27.71 -1.82 -6.56
C ASP A 127 29.05 -1.11 -6.41
N SER A 128 29.46 -0.94 -5.15
CA SER A 128 30.75 -0.36 -4.79
C SER A 128 31.37 -1.23 -3.73
N GLY A 129 32.10 -2.25 -4.19
CA GLY A 129 32.99 -2.94 -3.26
C GLY A 129 33.74 -4.19 -3.72
N LEU A 130 33.81 -4.58 -4.99
CA LEU A 130 34.77 -5.60 -5.45
C LEU A 130 35.34 -5.36 -6.87
N GLU A 131 35.66 -4.11 -7.23
CA GLU A 131 36.59 -3.86 -8.33
C GLU A 131 38.01 -3.65 -7.77
N MET A 132 38.76 -4.75 -7.67
CA MET A 132 40.22 -4.69 -7.47
C MET A 132 40.85 -4.12 -8.74
N THR A 133 41.50 -2.96 -8.63
CA THR A 133 42.22 -2.37 -9.76
C THR A 133 43.37 -3.28 -10.21
N ALA A 134 43.73 -3.25 -11.50
CA ALA A 134 44.81 -4.09 -12.04
C ALA A 134 46.16 -3.92 -11.32
N ALA A 135 46.39 -2.76 -10.69
CA ALA A 135 47.56 -2.52 -9.84
C ALA A 135 47.52 -3.32 -8.52
N GLN A 136 46.33 -3.50 -7.92
CA GLN A 136 46.14 -4.28 -6.69
C GLN A 136 46.23 -5.79 -6.92
N ILE A 137 45.91 -6.27 -8.13
CA ILE A 137 46.12 -7.68 -8.52
C ILE A 137 47.62 -8.00 -8.61
N ALA A 138 48.42 -7.10 -9.18
CA ALA A 138 49.87 -7.31 -9.33
C ALA A 138 50.61 -7.36 -7.98
N GLU A 139 50.16 -6.57 -7.00
CA GLU A 139 50.78 -6.50 -5.66
C GLU A 139 50.43 -7.70 -4.76
N LEU A 140 49.30 -8.38 -5.02
CA LEU A 140 48.92 -9.64 -4.37
C LEU A 140 49.69 -10.84 -4.94
N SER A 141 50.00 -10.86 -6.24
CA SER A 141 50.80 -11.94 -6.85
C SER A 141 52.26 -11.95 -6.37
N SER A 142 52.86 -10.81 -6.04
CA SER A 142 54.26 -10.78 -5.54
C SER A 142 54.42 -11.19 -4.08
N ARG A 143 53.32 -11.39 -3.33
CA ARG A 143 53.35 -11.72 -1.90
C ARG A 143 53.10 -13.21 -1.59
N VAL A 144 52.85 -14.03 -2.60
CA VAL A 144 52.56 -15.47 -2.45
C VAL A 144 53.73 -16.37 -2.85
N GLU A 145 54.77 -15.85 -3.54
CA GLU A 145 55.94 -16.66 -3.91
C GLU A 145 56.98 -16.87 -2.79
N PHE A 146 56.72 -16.41 -1.56
CA PHE A 146 57.67 -16.51 -0.44
C PHE A 146 57.17 -17.33 0.75
N GLU A 147 56.42 -18.41 0.52
CA GLU A 147 56.15 -19.40 1.57
C GLU A 147 55.91 -20.81 1.03
N VAL A 148 56.81 -21.30 0.17
CA VAL A 148 57.07 -22.75 0.05
C VAL A 148 58.56 -22.95 -0.17
N SER A 149 59.29 -23.23 0.91
CA SER A 149 60.57 -23.94 0.85
C SER A 149 60.66 -24.93 2.00
#